data_AF-A0A103ZAB3-F1
#
_entry.id   AF-A0A103ZAB3-F1
#
_cell.length_a   1.000
_cell.length_b   1.000
_cell.length_c   1.000
_cell.angle_alpha   90.00
_cell.angle_beta   90.00
_cell.angle_gamma   90.00
#
_symmetry.space_group_name_H-M   'P 1'
#
loop_
_entity.id
_entity.type
_entity.pdbx_description
1 polymer ?
#
loop_
_entity_poly.entity_id
_entity_poly.type
_entity_poly.pdbx_seq_one_letter_code
_entity_poly.pdbx_strand_id
1 'polypeptide(L)'
;MFEALVPRITADLNQLGATCAADPDGRRVATIVAALDDAAARVKTYWTSAPDQASRTDASVLHAGLLAAREIVLDASAQAAVG
;
A
#
# COMPACT_ATOMS: atom_id res chain seq x y z
N MET A 1 -4.20 -19.35 5.36
CA MET A 1 -3.95 -18.53 4.15
C MET A 1 -2.68 -17.67 4.24
N PHE A 2 -2.14 -17.40 5.45
CA PHE A 2 -0.85 -16.72 5.65
C PHE A 2 0.32 -17.66 6.01
N GLU A 3 0.17 -18.99 5.90
CA GLU A 3 1.26 -19.95 6.17
C GLU A 3 2.43 -19.85 5.17
N ALA A 4 2.25 -19.12 4.06
CA ALA A 4 3.30 -18.83 3.07
C ALA A 4 4.06 -17.52 3.36
N LEU A 5 3.65 -16.72 4.36
CA LEU A 5 4.41 -15.55 4.75
C LEU A 5 5.58 -16.01 5.61
N VAL A 6 6.75 -16.06 4.97
CA VAL A 6 8.06 -16.20 5.63
C VAL A 6 8.04 -15.35 6.92
N PRO A 7 8.54 -15.85 8.06
CA PRO A 7 8.43 -15.18 9.36
C PRO A 7 8.81 -13.69 9.37
N ARG A 8 9.70 -13.28 8.46
CA ARG A 8 10.07 -11.89 8.22
C ARG A 8 8.91 -11.00 7.76
N ILE A 9 8.10 -11.48 6.81
CA ILE A 9 6.97 -10.70 6.30
C ILE A 9 5.91 -10.52 7.40
N THR A 10 5.66 -11.55 8.20
CA THR A 10 4.78 -11.44 9.37
C THR A 10 5.32 -10.41 10.38
N ALA A 11 6.64 -10.40 10.63
CA ALA A 11 7.25 -9.40 11.50
C ALA A 11 7.10 -7.98 10.94
N ASP A 12 7.29 -7.79 9.63
CA ASP A 12 7.13 -6.49 8.97
C ASP A 12 5.68 -6.00 9.05
N LEU A 13 4.70 -6.88 8.84
CA LEU A 13 3.27 -6.54 8.97
C LEU A 13 2.89 -6.22 10.42
N ASN A 14 3.44 -6.95 11.40
CA ASN A 14 3.25 -6.63 12.81
C ASN A 14 3.86 -5.26 13.16
N GLN A 15 5.03 -4.94 12.63
CA GLN A 15 5.66 -3.62 12.81
C GLN A 15 4.83 -2.52 12.16
N LEU A 16 4.22 -2.78 10.99
CA LEU A 16 3.29 -1.86 10.34
C LEU A 16 2.06 -1.62 11.24
N GLY A 17 1.44 -2.69 11.76
CA GLY A 17 0.32 -2.59 12.71
C GLY A 17 0.69 -1.77 13.95
N ALA A 18 1.85 -2.03 14.57
CA ALA A 18 2.35 -1.25 15.70
C ALA A 18 2.57 0.23 15.35
N THR A 19 3.05 0.51 14.13
CA THR A 19 3.22 1.88 13.63
C THR A 19 1.88 2.60 13.46
N CYS A 20 0.84 1.88 13.02
CA CYS A 20 -0.52 2.40 12.92
C CYS A 20 -1.17 2.60 14.30
N ALA A 21 -0.97 1.69 15.26
CA ALA A 21 -1.46 1.83 16.63
C ALA A 21 -0.87 3.08 17.33
N ALA A 22 0.38 3.42 16.99
CA ALA A 22 1.07 4.61 17.48
C ALA A 22 0.64 5.93 16.79
N ASP A 23 -0.45 5.92 16.01
CA ASP A 23 -1.03 7.10 15.34
C ASP A 23 -2.45 7.41 15.88
N PRO A 24 -2.56 7.93 17.11
CA PRO A 24 -3.85 8.13 17.78
C PRO A 24 -4.79 9.12 17.06
N ASP A 25 -4.24 10.03 16.26
CA ASP A 25 -5.02 10.99 15.47
C ASP A 25 -5.37 10.47 14.06
N GLY A 26 -4.87 9.29 13.68
CA GLY A 26 -5.03 8.70 12.34
C GLY A 26 -4.38 9.50 11.19
N ARG A 27 -3.63 10.57 11.50
CA ARG A 27 -3.08 11.51 10.50
C ARG A 27 -1.94 10.89 9.72
N ARG A 28 -1.11 10.05 10.35
CA ARG A 28 -0.01 9.37 9.67
C ARG A 28 -0.55 8.35 8.69
N VAL A 29 -1.53 7.53 9.10
CA VAL A 29 -2.19 6.57 8.21
C VAL A 29 -2.86 7.28 7.04
N ALA A 30 -3.62 8.35 7.30
CA ALA A 30 -4.26 9.14 6.25
C ALA A 30 -3.25 9.75 5.26
N THR A 31 -2.10 10.22 5.75
CA THR A 31 -1.03 10.76 4.90
C THR A 31 -0.41 9.69 4.00
N ILE A 32 -0.16 8.49 4.55
CA ILE A 32 0.38 7.36 3.78
C ILE A 32 -0.61 6.94 2.68
N VAL A 33 -1.89 6.79 3.02
CA VAL A 33 -2.94 6.45 2.06
C VAL A 33 -3.03 7.51 0.95
N ALA A 34 -3.04 8.80 1.31
CA ALA A 34 -3.08 9.88 0.33
C ALA A 34 -1.86 9.89 -0.60
N ALA A 35 -0.66 9.60 -0.08
CA ALA A 35 0.54 9.50 -0.90
C ALA A 35 0.50 8.31 -1.88
N LEU A 36 -0.04 7.17 -1.45
CA LEU A 36 -0.23 6.00 -2.31
C LEU A 36 -1.28 6.26 -3.41
N ASP A 37 -2.38 6.93 -3.07
CA ASP A 37 -3.42 7.32 -4.02
C ASP A 37 -2.88 8.33 -5.06
N ASP A 38 -2.13 9.34 -4.64
CA ASP A 38 -1.50 10.30 -5.55
C ASP A 38 -0.47 9.62 -6.46
N ALA A 39 0.36 8.72 -5.92
CA ALA A 39 1.28 7.93 -6.73
C ALA A 39 0.55 7.07 -7.77
N ALA A 40 -0.54 6.40 -7.38
CA ALA A 40 -1.34 5.59 -8.30
C ALA A 40 -1.95 6.45 -9.42
N ALA A 41 -2.47 7.63 -9.10
CA ALA A 41 -3.00 8.58 -10.08
C ALA A 41 -1.93 9.05 -11.08
N ARG A 42 -0.71 9.31 -10.61
CA ARG A 42 0.44 9.67 -11.48
C ARG A 42 0.84 8.52 -12.39
N VAL A 43 0.89 7.29 -11.89
CA VAL A 43 1.21 6.10 -12.71
C VAL A 43 0.14 5.85 -13.77
N LYS A 44 -1.15 6.01 -13.41
CA LYS A 44 -2.26 5.93 -14.37
C LYS A 44 -2.16 7.02 -15.44
N THR A 45 -1.72 8.22 -15.07
CA THR A 45 -1.46 9.30 -16.03
C THR A 45 -0.29 8.97 -16.94
N TYR A 46 0.81 8.42 -16.40
CA TYR A 46 1.94 7.95 -17.22
C TYR A 46 1.50 6.87 -18.22
N TRP A 47 0.68 5.92 -17.80
CA TRP A 47 0.18 4.82 -18.64
C TRP A 47 -0.43 5.29 -19.97
N THR A 48 -1.19 6.40 -19.97
CA THR A 48 -1.81 6.94 -21.19
C THR A 48 -0.79 7.55 -22.16
N SER A 49 0.34 8.02 -21.64
CA SER A 49 1.45 8.61 -22.40
C SER A 49 2.60 7.65 -22.70
N ALA A 50 2.51 6.39 -22.24
CA ALA A 50 3.60 5.43 -22.31
C ALA A 50 3.95 5.07 -23.77
N PRO A 51 5.26 4.96 -24.10
CA PRO A 51 5.76 4.87 -25.47
C PRO A 51 5.48 3.51 -26.13
N ASP A 52 5.39 2.44 -25.35
CA ASP A 52 5.23 1.08 -25.85
C ASP A 52 4.38 0.20 -24.91
N GLN A 53 4.08 -1.01 -25.36
CA GLN A 53 3.23 -1.95 -24.62
C GLN A 53 3.89 -2.51 -23.35
N ALA A 54 5.23 -2.63 -23.31
CA ALA A 54 5.94 -3.09 -22.12
C ALA A 54 5.82 -2.04 -21.01
N SER A 55 6.07 -0.77 -21.35
CA SER A 55 5.92 0.37 -20.45
C SER A 55 4.49 0.51 -19.89
N ARG A 56 3.47 0.25 -20.72
CA ARG A 56 2.06 0.19 -20.26
C ARG A 56 1.81 -0.98 -19.31
N THR A 57 2.43 -2.12 -19.57
CA THR A 57 2.29 -3.31 -18.71
C THR A 57 2.93 -3.06 -17.35
N ASP A 58 4.14 -2.51 -17.32
CA ASP A 58 4.84 -2.15 -16.08
C ASP A 58 4.04 -1.11 -15.28
N ALA A 59 3.51 -0.09 -15.95
CA ALA A 59 2.65 0.92 -15.32
C ALA A 59 1.36 0.30 -14.74
N SER A 60 0.73 -0.66 -15.44
CA SER A 60 -0.44 -1.38 -14.91
C SER A 60 -0.10 -2.19 -13.66
N VAL A 61 1.04 -2.90 -13.66
CA VAL A 61 1.51 -3.69 -12.51
C VAL A 61 1.81 -2.79 -11.32
N LEU A 62 2.53 -1.68 -11.55
CA LEU A 62 2.86 -0.72 -10.50
C LEU A 62 1.60 -0.07 -9.92
N HIS A 63 0.65 0.33 -10.78
CA HIS A 63 -0.63 0.87 -10.33
C HIS A 63 -1.38 -0.11 -9.43
N ALA A 64 -1.49 -1.38 -9.83
CA ALA A 64 -2.13 -2.42 -9.02
C ALA A 64 -1.39 -2.64 -7.68
N GLY A 65 -0.05 -2.62 -7.70
CA GLY A 65 0.78 -2.75 -6.50
C GLY A 65 0.58 -1.59 -5.51
N LEU A 66 0.45 -0.36 -5.99
CA LEU A 66 0.19 0.82 -5.15
C LEU A 66 -1.19 0.73 -4.47
N LEU A 67 -2.21 0.27 -5.20
CA LEU A 67 -3.54 0.03 -4.63
C LEU A 67 -3.51 -1.10 -3.59
N ALA A 68 -2.80 -2.20 -3.86
CA ALA A 68 -2.65 -3.29 -2.91
C ALA A 68 -1.93 -2.84 -1.63
N ALA A 69 -0.85 -2.04 -1.75
CA ALA A 69 -0.16 -1.46 -0.61
C ALA A 69 -1.09 -0.56 0.22
N ARG A 70 -1.94 0.24 -0.43
CA ARG A 70 -2.94 1.08 0.25
C ARG A 70 -3.91 0.24 1.07
N GLU A 71 -4.44 -0.84 0.50
CA GLU A 71 -5.34 -1.75 1.22
C GLU A 71 -4.65 -2.45 2.39
N ILE A 72 -3.38 -2.85 2.25
CA ILE A 72 -2.60 -3.45 3.35
C ILE A 72 -2.44 -2.46 4.51
N VAL A 73 -2.16 -1.19 4.23
CA VAL A 73 -2.04 -0.16 5.27
C VAL A 73 -3.38 0.07 5.98
N LEU A 74 -4.47 0.14 5.23
CA LEU A 74 -5.82 0.29 5.78
C LEU A 74 -6.19 -0.90 6.67
N ASP A 75 -5.98 -2.12 6.20
CA ASP A 75 -6.26 -3.35 6.95
C ASP A 75 -5.40 -3.43 8.23
N ALA A 76 -4.09 -3.16 8.13
CA ALA A 76 -3.21 -3.12 9.28
C ALA A 76 -3.63 -2.07 10.32
N SER A 77 -4.09 -0.88 9.86
CA SER A 77 -4.60 0.16 10.75
C SER A 77 -5.93 -0.22 11.42
N ALA A 78 -6.81 -0.91 10.71
CA ALA A 78 -8.08 -1.38 11.26
C ALA A 78 -7.83 -2.45 12.33
N GLN A 79 -6.92 -3.40 12.08
CA GLN A 79 -6.54 -4.42 13.07
C GLN A 79 -5.92 -3.79 14.33
N ALA A 80 -5.12 -2.73 14.17
CA ALA A 80 -4.52 -2.00 15.28
C ALA A 80 -5.55 -1.27 16.17
N ALA A 81 -6.70 -0.87 15.63
CA ALA A 81 -7.77 -0.20 16.39
C ALA A 81 -8.66 -1.17 17.20
N VAL A 82 -8.58 -2.47 16.93
CA VAL A 82 -9.37 -3.52 17.60
C VAL A 82 -8.60 -4.15 18.78
N GLY A 83 -7.30 -3.89 18.89
CA GLY A 83 -6.39 -4.44 19.90
C GLY A 83 -6.26 -3.63 21.18
#